data_AF-A0A8H7U3L2-F1
#
_entry.id   AF-A0A8H7U3L2-F1
#
_cell.length_a   1.000
_cell.length_b   1.000
_cell.length_c   1.000
_cell.angle_alpha   90.00
_cell.angle_beta   90.00
_cell.angle_gamma   90.00
#
_symmetry.space_group_name_H-M   'P 1'
#
loop_
_entity.id
_entity.type
_entity.pdbx_description
1 polymer ?
#
loop_
_entity_poly.entity_id
_entity_poly.type
_entity_poly.pdbx_seq_one_letter_code
_entity_poly.pdbx_strand_id
1 'polypeptide(L)'
;MTWRNEAASKAPKREIRFLPALMSIHTQVWRAVFGRPADAIEKSVENADEYMIIDNDPPITRHISVPRDMSQLSCSSFTAGVVEAVLDGLGFPARVTAHNTPTDQYPARTTILIKLEKSVLDREEALKM
;
A
#
# COMPACT_ATOMS: atom_id res chain seq x y z
N MET A 1 3.91 15.63 -27.71
CA MET A 1 4.19 16.96 -27.14
C MET A 1 4.48 16.78 -25.66
N THR A 2 5.73 17.11 -25.27
CA THR A 2 6.24 17.47 -23.92
C THR A 2 5.82 16.59 -22.73
N TRP A 3 6.70 15.96 -21.97
CA TRP A 3 8.16 15.94 -21.90
C TRP A 3 8.43 14.76 -20.94
N ARG A 4 9.35 13.86 -21.29
CA ARG A 4 9.90 12.94 -20.29
C ARG A 4 10.64 13.85 -19.33
N ASN A 5 10.07 14.06 -18.14
CA ASN A 5 10.71 14.83 -17.09
C ASN A 5 11.96 14.03 -16.70
N GLU A 6 13.09 14.29 -17.36
CA GLU A 6 14.40 13.95 -16.83
C GLU A 6 14.56 14.76 -15.56
N ALA A 7 13.97 14.23 -14.48
CA ALA A 7 14.34 14.65 -13.15
C ALA A 7 15.84 14.43 -13.06
N ALA A 8 16.57 15.55 -12.97
CA ALA A 8 18.00 15.61 -12.79
C ALA A 8 18.47 14.44 -11.92
N SER A 9 19.45 13.71 -12.44
CA SER A 9 20.14 12.56 -11.86
C SER A 9 20.51 12.74 -10.38
N LYS A 10 19.54 12.63 -9.49
CA LYS A 10 19.73 12.18 -8.11
C LYS A 10 19.34 10.72 -8.16
N ALA A 11 20.29 9.83 -7.93
CA ALA A 11 19.99 8.42 -7.78
C ALA A 11 18.76 8.26 -6.86
N PRO A 12 17.75 7.46 -7.26
CA PRO A 12 16.56 7.30 -6.44
C PRO A 12 16.99 6.85 -5.04
N LYS A 13 16.52 7.57 -4.02
CA LYS A 13 16.85 7.26 -2.63
C LYS A 13 16.25 5.89 -2.30
N ARG A 14 17.11 4.91 -2.04
CA ARG A 14 16.67 3.60 -1.55
C ARG A 14 16.29 3.73 -0.08
N GLU A 15 15.01 3.59 0.21
CA GLU A 15 14.55 3.57 1.59
C GLU A 15 14.98 2.28 2.28
N ILE A 16 15.73 2.42 3.37
CA ILE A 16 16.22 1.30 4.20
C ILE A 16 15.42 1.15 5.50
N ARG A 17 14.53 2.10 5.78
CA ARG A 17 13.63 2.11 6.92
C ARG A 17 12.19 1.89 6.45
N PHE A 18 11.44 1.10 7.19
CA PHE A 18 10.10 0.69 6.79
C PHE A 18 9.12 1.87 6.66
N LEU A 19 9.06 2.77 7.66
CA LEU A 19 8.10 3.88 7.63
C LEU A 19 8.32 4.82 6.43
N PRO A 20 9.55 5.26 6.10
CA PRO A 20 9.80 5.99 4.85
C PRO A 20 9.43 5.21 3.58
N ALA A 21 9.69 3.90 3.54
CA ALA A 21 9.27 3.06 2.41
C ALA A 21 7.74 3.02 2.27
N LEU A 22 7.02 2.82 3.36
CA LEU A 22 5.56 2.83 3.41
C LEU A 22 4.99 4.19 2.98
N MET A 23 5.58 5.30 3.43
CA MET A 23 5.19 6.65 2.98
C MET A 23 5.46 6.88 1.48
N SER A 24 6.55 6.33 0.94
CA SER A 24 6.82 6.35 -0.49
C SER A 24 5.74 5.59 -1.28
N ILE A 25 5.27 4.45 -0.76
CA ILE A 25 4.16 3.70 -1.37
C ILE A 25 2.89 4.54 -1.39
N HIS A 26 2.50 5.11 -0.26
CA HIS A 26 1.29 5.94 -0.14
C HIS A 26 1.31 7.18 -1.05
N THR A 27 2.48 7.78 -1.29
CA THR A 27 2.57 9.04 -2.05
C THR A 27 3.02 8.84 -3.49
N GLN A 28 4.18 8.23 -3.72
CA GLN A 28 4.82 8.14 -5.03
C GLN A 28 4.27 6.97 -5.84
N VAL A 29 4.23 5.77 -5.25
CA VAL A 29 3.70 4.58 -5.94
C VAL A 29 2.21 4.76 -6.19
N TRP A 30 1.44 5.20 -5.20
CA TRP A 30 0.01 5.43 -5.38
C TRP A 30 -0.30 6.44 -6.48
N ARG A 31 0.45 7.56 -6.56
CA ARG A 31 0.30 8.51 -7.67
C ARG A 31 0.68 7.91 -9.01
N ALA A 32 1.74 7.12 -9.08
CA ALA A 32 2.17 6.51 -10.32
C ALA A 32 1.13 5.51 -10.88
N VAL A 33 0.45 4.79 -9.99
CA VAL A 33 -0.53 3.76 -10.38
C VAL A 33 -1.95 4.32 -10.52
N PHE A 34 -2.37 5.22 -9.62
CA PHE A 34 -3.76 5.68 -9.48
C PHE A 34 -3.96 7.18 -9.70
N GLY A 35 -2.89 7.95 -9.97
CA GLY A 35 -2.97 9.39 -10.23
C GLY A 35 -3.17 10.27 -8.99
N ARG A 36 -3.28 9.69 -7.80
CA ARG A 36 -3.44 10.40 -6.52
C ARG A 36 -2.70 9.68 -5.38
N PRO A 37 -2.34 10.35 -4.27
CA PRO A 37 -1.90 9.64 -3.07
C PRO A 37 -3.05 8.77 -2.52
N ALA A 38 -2.70 7.77 -1.72
CA ALA A 38 -3.68 7.07 -0.88
C ALA A 38 -4.29 8.04 0.14
N ASP A 39 -5.41 7.64 0.74
CA ASP A 39 -6.17 8.48 1.65
C ASP A 39 -5.54 8.54 3.05
N ALA A 40 -5.04 7.40 3.54
CA ALA A 40 -4.35 7.34 4.83
C ALA A 40 -3.38 6.15 4.94
N ILE A 41 -2.47 6.26 5.91
CA ILE A 41 -1.73 5.13 6.50
C ILE A 41 -2.10 5.05 7.98
N GLU A 42 -2.38 3.85 8.45
CA GLU A 42 -2.64 3.55 9.85
C GLU A 42 -1.72 2.41 10.32
N LYS A 43 -1.32 2.45 11.60
CA LYS A 43 -0.64 1.32 12.26
C LYS A 43 -1.67 0.58 13.11
N SER A 44 -1.65 -0.75 13.08
CA SER A 44 -2.50 -1.53 13.97
C SER A 44 -2.17 -1.26 15.43
N VAL A 45 -3.21 -1.14 16.26
CA VAL A 45 -3.08 -0.98 17.72
C VAL A 45 -2.88 -2.32 18.42
N GLU A 46 -3.33 -3.41 17.79
CA GLU A 46 -3.28 -4.76 18.35
C GLU A 46 -1.97 -5.47 17.99
N ASN A 47 -1.48 -5.23 16.77
CA ASN A 47 -0.40 -6.00 16.17
C ASN A 47 0.72 -5.06 15.69
N ALA A 48 1.90 -5.19 16.30
CA ALA A 48 3.05 -4.33 15.97
C ALA A 48 3.60 -4.55 14.55
N ASP A 49 3.34 -5.73 13.95
CA ASP A 49 3.70 -6.14 12.60
C ASP A 49 2.69 -5.69 11.53
N GLU A 50 1.61 -5.01 11.91
CA GLU A 50 0.52 -4.68 10.99
C GLU A 50 0.38 -3.18 10.72
N TYR A 51 0.28 -2.87 9.43
CA TYR A 51 0.07 -1.55 8.89
C TYR A 51 -1.04 -1.60 7.84
N MET A 52 -1.71 -0.47 7.63
CA MET A 52 -2.87 -0.37 6.76
C MET A 52 -2.72 0.85 5.85
N ILE A 53 -2.96 0.67 4.55
CA ILE A 53 -3.19 1.78 3.62
C ILE A 53 -4.70 1.84 3.37
N ILE A 54 -5.29 3.03 3.53
CA ILE A 54 -6.70 3.27 3.28
C ILE A 54 -6.87 3.89 1.90
N ASP A 55 -7.78 3.31 1.13
CA ASP A 55 -8.25 3.86 -0.14
C ASP A 55 -9.78 3.99 -0.09
N ASN A 56 -10.27 5.22 -0.03
CA ASN A 56 -11.69 5.51 0.16
C ASN A 56 -12.53 5.29 -1.12
N ASP A 57 -11.90 5.46 -2.28
CA ASP A 57 -12.53 5.37 -3.60
C ASP A 57 -11.56 4.75 -4.61
N PRO A 58 -11.29 3.43 -4.50
CA PRO A 58 -10.27 2.76 -5.28
C PRO A 58 -10.62 2.78 -6.78
N PRO A 59 -9.81 3.40 -7.65
CA PRO A 59 -10.16 3.56 -9.07
C PRO A 59 -10.36 2.23 -9.80
N ILE A 60 -9.71 1.16 -9.34
CA ILE A 60 -9.79 -0.17 -9.92
C ILE A 60 -11.18 -0.81 -9.76
N THR A 61 -11.93 -0.45 -8.72
CA THR A 61 -13.27 -1.03 -8.45
C THR A 61 -14.40 -0.14 -8.96
N ARG A 62 -14.15 1.13 -9.30
CA ARG A 62 -15.18 2.12 -9.68
C ARG A 62 -16.12 1.66 -10.80
N HIS A 63 -15.62 0.88 -11.75
CA HIS A 63 -16.41 0.38 -12.90
C HIS A 63 -16.78 -1.10 -12.78
N ILE A 64 -16.61 -1.69 -11.59
CA ILE A 64 -16.87 -3.09 -11.31
C ILE A 64 -18.02 -3.19 -10.32
N SER A 65 -18.96 -4.09 -10.59
CA SER A 65 -19.99 -4.49 -9.63
C SER A 65 -19.73 -5.94 -9.26
N VAL A 66 -19.41 -6.21 -7.99
CA VAL A 66 -19.18 -7.57 -7.50
C VAL A 66 -20.54 -8.19 -7.13
N PRO A 67 -20.95 -9.31 -7.77
CA PRO A 67 -22.17 -10.03 -7.40
C PRO A 67 -22.12 -10.48 -5.93
N ARG A 68 -23.28 -10.54 -5.26
CA ARG A 68 -23.35 -10.86 -3.82
C ARG A 68 -22.84 -12.27 -3.49
N ASP A 69 -23.02 -13.20 -4.41
CA ASP A 69 -22.51 -14.58 -4.36
C ASP A 69 -20.99 -14.66 -4.51
N MET A 70 -20.33 -13.61 -4.98
CA MET A 70 -18.88 -13.48 -5.10
C MET A 70 -18.28 -12.52 -4.07
N SER A 71 -18.88 -12.44 -2.88
CA SER A 71 -18.45 -11.51 -1.81
C SER A 71 -17.01 -11.69 -1.33
N GLN A 72 -16.39 -12.85 -1.58
CA GLN A 72 -14.98 -13.10 -1.26
C GLN A 72 -14.00 -12.51 -2.28
N LEU A 73 -14.47 -12.11 -3.47
CA LEU A 73 -13.63 -11.51 -4.51
C LEU A 73 -13.38 -10.03 -4.20
N SER A 74 -12.14 -9.66 -3.88
CA SER A 74 -11.71 -8.27 -3.87
C SER A 74 -10.85 -7.96 -5.09
N CYS A 75 -11.34 -7.12 -6.01
CA CYS A 75 -10.55 -6.64 -7.16
C CYS A 75 -9.36 -5.77 -6.72
N SER A 76 -9.46 -5.16 -5.53
CA SER A 76 -8.35 -4.45 -4.91
C SER A 76 -7.20 -5.37 -4.47
N SER A 77 -7.36 -6.70 -4.57
CA SER A 77 -6.24 -7.65 -4.42
C SER A 77 -5.12 -7.40 -5.43
N PHE A 78 -5.43 -6.84 -6.60
CA PHE A 78 -4.41 -6.39 -7.54
C PHE A 78 -3.56 -5.26 -6.94
N THR A 79 -4.20 -4.28 -6.30
CA THR A 79 -3.51 -3.21 -5.58
C THR A 79 -2.66 -3.76 -4.43
N ALA A 80 -3.17 -4.72 -3.66
CA ALA A 80 -2.40 -5.40 -2.63
C ALA A 80 -1.13 -6.07 -3.20
N GLY A 81 -1.24 -6.76 -4.34
CA GLY A 81 -0.09 -7.37 -5.01
C GLY A 81 0.96 -6.37 -5.48
N VAL A 82 0.54 -5.18 -5.95
CA VAL A 82 1.48 -4.09 -6.27
C VAL A 82 2.25 -3.63 -5.03
N VAL A 83 1.55 -3.45 -3.91
CA VAL A 83 2.19 -3.05 -2.64
C VAL A 83 3.14 -4.13 -2.15
N GLU A 84 2.75 -5.40 -2.18
CA GLU A 84 3.57 -6.54 -1.81
C GLU A 84 4.87 -6.59 -2.63
N ALA A 85 4.77 -6.48 -3.95
CA ALA A 85 5.93 -6.51 -4.85
C ALA A 85 6.91 -5.35 -4.60
N VAL A 86 6.40 -4.16 -4.30
CA VAL A 86 7.26 -3.00 -3.98
C VAL A 86 7.97 -3.21 -2.65
N LEU A 87 7.27 -3.70 -1.63
CA LEU A 87 7.86 -4.00 -0.32
C LEU A 87 8.93 -5.09 -0.42
N ASP A 88 8.65 -6.17 -1.14
CA ASP A 88 9.61 -7.26 -1.40
C ASP A 88 10.86 -6.75 -2.14
N GLY A 89 10.69 -5.96 -3.21
CA GLY A 89 11.80 -5.37 -3.96
C GLY A 89 12.65 -4.37 -3.15
N LEU A 90 12.09 -3.78 -2.09
CA LEU A 90 12.80 -2.93 -1.14
C LEU A 90 13.37 -3.71 0.06
N GLY A 91 13.17 -5.03 0.12
CA GLY A 91 13.64 -5.90 1.19
C GLY A 91 12.84 -5.75 2.48
N PHE A 92 11.53 -5.54 2.38
CA PHE A 92 10.56 -5.55 3.48
C PHE A 92 9.51 -6.64 3.24
N PRO A 93 9.88 -7.94 3.24
CA PRO A 93 8.93 -9.01 2.97
C PRO A 93 7.71 -8.92 3.90
N ALA A 94 6.53 -9.02 3.31
CA ALA A 94 5.26 -8.85 3.98
C ALA A 94 4.18 -9.64 3.24
N ARG A 95 3.15 -10.07 3.95
CA ARG A 95 1.90 -10.55 3.35
C ARG A 95 0.96 -9.38 3.22
N VAL A 96 0.46 -9.10 2.00
CA VAL A 96 -0.44 -7.98 1.76
C VAL A 96 -1.79 -8.48 1.26
N THR A 97 -2.87 -8.03 1.89
CA THR A 97 -4.24 -8.42 1.54
C THR A 97 -5.14 -7.21 1.39
N ALA A 98 -6.17 -7.32 0.54
CA ALA A 98 -7.18 -6.27 0.37
C ALA A 98 -8.49 -6.66 1.03
N HIS A 99 -9.07 -5.74 1.78
CA HIS A 99 -10.32 -5.92 2.51
C HIS A 99 -11.27 -4.76 2.23
N ASN A 100 -12.51 -5.07 1.85
CA ASN A 100 -13.54 -4.05 1.74
C ASN A 100 -13.96 -3.64 3.16
N THR A 101 -13.77 -2.37 3.51
CA THR A 101 -14.04 -1.81 4.84
C THR A 101 -14.94 -0.58 4.70
N PRO A 102 -16.18 -0.76 4.19
CA PRO A 102 -17.07 0.35 3.86
C PRO A 102 -17.43 1.17 5.10
N THR A 103 -17.58 2.47 4.91
CA THR A 103 -18.17 3.39 5.88
C THR A 103 -19.35 4.13 5.26
N ASP A 104 -20.16 4.80 6.09
CA ASP A 104 -21.31 5.59 5.60
C ASP A 104 -20.88 6.67 4.59
N GLN A 105 -19.69 7.25 4.77
CA GLN A 105 -19.14 8.25 3.87
C GLN A 105 -18.48 7.62 2.62
N TYR A 106 -17.90 6.42 2.75
CA TYR A 106 -17.12 5.76 1.71
C TYR A 106 -17.55 4.29 1.57
N PRO A 107 -18.64 4.01 0.81
CA PRO A 107 -19.17 2.65 0.65
C PRO A 107 -18.25 1.73 -0.16
N ALA A 108 -17.31 2.29 -0.93
CA ALA A 108 -16.32 1.56 -1.70
C ALA A 108 -14.95 1.45 -1.00
N ARG A 109 -14.85 1.92 0.25
CA ARG A 109 -13.58 1.97 0.98
C ARG A 109 -12.94 0.58 1.05
N THR A 110 -11.66 0.54 0.71
CA THR A 110 -10.80 -0.64 0.82
C THR A 110 -9.64 -0.34 1.76
N THR A 111 -9.33 -1.31 2.62
CA THR A 111 -8.10 -1.34 3.41
C THR A 111 -7.13 -2.35 2.80
N ILE A 112 -5.91 -1.90 2.50
CA ILE A 112 -4.79 -2.78 2.17
C ILE A 112 -4.04 -3.07 3.45
N LEU A 113 -4.19 -4.27 3.99
CA LEU A 113 -3.53 -4.74 5.20
C LEU A 113 -2.15 -5.28 4.82
N ILE A 114 -1.12 -4.78 5.49
CA ILE A 114 0.28 -5.18 5.34
C ILE A 114 0.68 -5.84 6.66
N LYS A 115 0.99 -7.14 6.62
CA LYS A 115 1.53 -7.88 7.76
C LYS A 115 2.99 -8.21 7.49
N LEU A 116 3.89 -7.52 8.18
CA LEU A 116 5.33 -7.65 8.01
C LEU A 116 5.82 -9.01 8.52
N GLU A 117 6.84 -9.56 7.85
CA GLU A 117 7.56 -10.67 8.42
C GLU A 117 8.36 -10.26 9.67
N LYS A 118 8.55 -11.21 10.58
CA LYS A 118 9.35 -11.02 11.80
C LYS A 118 10.77 -10.49 11.50
N SER A 119 11.38 -10.96 10.40
CA SER A 119 12.70 -10.53 9.93
C SER A 119 12.81 -9.01 9.72
N VAL A 120 11.71 -8.38 9.28
CA VAL A 120 11.64 -6.92 9.06
C VAL A 120 11.62 -6.19 10.39
N LEU A 121 10.84 -6.66 11.36
CA LEU A 121 10.76 -6.07 12.69
C LEU A 121 12.09 -6.17 13.43
N ASP A 122 12.72 -7.34 13.40
CA ASP A 122 14.01 -7.58 14.05
C ASP A 122 15.09 -6.65 13.44
N ARG A 123 15.08 -6.45 12.11
CA ARG A 123 15.97 -5.50 11.42
C ARG A 123 15.68 -4.05 11.80
N GLU A 124 14.41 -3.65 11.82
CA GLU A 124 14.03 -2.28 12.19
C GLU A 124 14.44 -1.95 13.64
N GLU A 125 14.39 -2.92 14.55
CA GLU A 125 14.86 -2.76 15.92
C GLU A 125 16.38 -2.60 15.98
N ALA A 126 17.13 -3.43 15.25
CA ALA A 126 18.58 -3.33 15.18
C ALA A 126 19.08 -1.98 14.62
N LEU A 127 18.30 -1.36 13.72
CA LEU A 127 18.60 -0.04 13.12
C LEU A 127 18.17 1.16 14.00
N LYS A 128 17.60 0.92 15.20
CA LYS A 128 17.35 1.98 16.19
C LYS A 128 18.55 2.21 17.12
N MET A 129 19.41 1.21 17.27
CA MET A 129 20.68 1.28 18.01
C MET A 129 21.72 2.05 17.21
#